data_AF-A0A960J3I0-F1
#
_entry.id   AF-A0A960J3I0-F1
#
_cell.length_a   1.000
_cell.length_b   1.000
_cell.length_c   1.000
_cell.angle_alpha   90.00
_cell.angle_beta   90.00
_cell.angle_gamma   90.00
#
_symmetry.space_group_name_H-M   'P 1'
#
loop_
_entity.id
_entity.type
_entity.pdbx_description
1 polymer ?
#
loop_
_entity_poly.entity_id
_entity_poly.type
_entity_poly.pdbx_seq_one_letter_code
_entity_poly.pdbx_strand_id
1 'polypeptide(L)'
;MRRLGLLGGMSWESSVHYERLINEAVRADRGGVASADLLVRSFDFAVIEALQAAGRWDEAADVLAGAARHLVAGGAEGVVICTNTMHRVYDEVAAAVAPVPVLHIADATAVAVREAGVATVGLLGTRFTMEQDFYAARLHDGHGLGVLVPEADDRALVHRVIYDELVRGVVSPSSRAAYQEVV
;
A
#
# COMPACT_ATOMS: atom_id res chain seq x y z
N MET A 1 -15.31 -17.10 -7.09
CA MET A 1 -14.37 -16.01 -6.81
C MET A 1 -14.50 -15.72 -5.34
N ARG A 2 -13.39 -15.54 -4.63
CA ARG A 2 -13.44 -15.16 -3.21
C ARG A 2 -13.75 -13.68 -3.10
N ARG A 3 -14.55 -13.28 -2.10
CA ARG A 3 -14.82 -11.86 -1.83
C ARG A 3 -13.60 -11.19 -1.20
N LEU A 4 -13.15 -10.06 -1.74
CA LEU A 4 -11.95 -9.36 -1.28
C LEU A 4 -12.30 -8.07 -0.54
N GLY A 5 -11.71 -7.85 0.63
CA GLY A 5 -11.80 -6.61 1.39
C GLY A 5 -10.66 -5.65 1.06
N LEU A 6 -10.97 -4.40 0.71
CA LEU A 6 -10.00 -3.34 0.43
C LEU A 6 -10.04 -2.29 1.54
N LEU A 7 -8.90 -2.06 2.20
CA LEU A 7 -8.67 -0.93 3.10
C LEU A 7 -7.98 0.19 2.31
N GLY A 8 -8.77 1.12 1.77
CA GLY A 8 -8.32 2.18 0.88
C GLY A 8 -8.63 3.59 1.41
N GLY A 9 -8.53 4.60 0.55
CA GLY A 9 -8.65 6.00 0.94
C GLY A 9 -7.37 6.56 1.60
N MET A 10 -6.20 5.99 1.31
CA MET A 10 -4.91 6.41 1.91
C MET A 10 -3.78 6.64 0.88
N SER A 11 -4.01 7.40 -0.20
CA SER A 11 -5.18 8.25 -0.48
C SER A 11 -6.20 7.59 -1.43
N TRP A 12 -7.34 8.25 -1.66
CA TRP A 12 -8.39 7.72 -2.54
C TRP A 12 -7.96 7.68 -4.02
N GLU A 13 -7.10 8.62 -4.46
CA GLU A 13 -6.54 8.68 -5.81
C GLU A 13 -5.87 7.35 -6.17
N SER A 14 -5.09 6.78 -5.24
CA SER A 14 -4.43 5.48 -5.43
C SER A 14 -5.39 4.29 -5.31
N SER A 15 -6.44 4.39 -4.50
CA SER A 15 -7.36 3.28 -4.21
C SER A 15 -8.26 2.96 -5.40
N VAL A 16 -8.64 3.96 -6.19
CA VAL A 16 -9.39 3.76 -7.45
C VAL A 16 -8.59 2.89 -8.43
N HIS A 17 -7.26 2.97 -8.41
CA HIS A 17 -6.43 2.11 -9.25
C HIS A 17 -6.49 0.63 -8.82
N TYR A 18 -6.51 0.33 -7.51
CA TYR A 18 -6.71 -1.04 -7.03
C TYR A 18 -8.02 -1.62 -7.53
N GLU A 19 -9.12 -0.92 -7.30
CA GLU A 19 -10.45 -1.38 -7.71
C GLU A 19 -10.52 -1.62 -9.22
N ARG A 20 -10.01 -0.67 -10.02
CA ARG A 20 -9.98 -0.78 -11.48
C ARG A 20 -9.18 -2.00 -11.94
N LEU A 21 -7.94 -2.15 -11.46
CA LEU A 21 -7.05 -3.23 -11.89
C LEU A 21 -7.60 -4.61 -11.50
N ILE A 22 -8.17 -4.74 -10.31
CA ILE A 22 -8.75 -6.01 -9.84
C ILE A 22 -9.97 -6.38 -10.70
N ASN A 23 -10.85 -5.43 -11.01
CA ASN A 23 -11.99 -5.67 -11.91
C ASN A 23 -11.55 -6.01 -13.33
N GLU A 24 -10.55 -5.30 -13.88
CA GLU A 24 -9.99 -5.58 -15.19
C GLU A 24 -9.40 -7.00 -15.25
N ALA A 25 -8.67 -7.43 -14.21
CA ALA A 25 -8.10 -8.77 -14.12
C ALA A 25 -9.17 -9.86 -14.06
N VAL A 26 -10.23 -9.68 -13.24
CA VAL A 26 -11.34 -10.64 -13.15
C VAL A 26 -12.09 -10.74 -14.49
N ARG A 27 -12.31 -9.62 -15.18
CA ARG A 27 -12.93 -9.63 -16.51
C ARG A 27 -12.05 -10.32 -17.54
N ALA A 28 -10.73 -10.11 -17.49
CA ALA A 28 -9.79 -10.78 -18.40
C ALA A 28 -9.80 -12.31 -18.21
N ASP A 29 -9.91 -12.79 -16.97
CA ASP A 29 -10.00 -14.21 -16.62
C ASP A 29 -11.34 -14.85 -17.00
N ARG A 30 -12.46 -14.14 -16.75
CA ARG A 30 -13.82 -14.73 -16.83
C ARG A 30 -14.63 -14.33 -18.05
N GLY A 31 -14.21 -13.28 -18.77
CA GLY A 31 -14.88 -12.76 -19.96
C GLY A 31 -16.20 -12.03 -19.70
N GLY A 32 -16.79 -11.53 -20.78
CA GLY A 32 -18.10 -10.87 -20.78
C GLY A 32 -18.16 -9.63 -19.89
N VAL A 33 -19.18 -9.57 -19.04
CA VAL A 33 -19.45 -8.48 -18.09
C VAL A 33 -19.02 -8.82 -16.65
N ALA A 34 -18.17 -9.84 -16.47
CA ALA A 34 -17.70 -10.24 -15.15
C ALA A 34 -16.90 -9.12 -14.46
N SER A 35 -17.08 -8.99 -13.15
CA SER A 35 -16.41 -8.03 -12.27
C SER A 35 -16.00 -8.71 -10.97
N ALA A 36 -15.14 -8.07 -10.18
CA ALA A 36 -14.70 -8.56 -8.89
C ALA A 36 -15.81 -8.42 -7.82
N ASP A 37 -15.80 -9.29 -6.80
CA ASP A 37 -16.66 -9.19 -5.61
C ASP A 37 -15.84 -8.52 -4.51
N LEU A 38 -16.08 -7.23 -4.30
CA LEU A 38 -15.27 -6.36 -3.45
C LEU A 38 -16.11 -5.76 -2.32
N LEU A 39 -15.53 -5.73 -1.12
CA LEU A 39 -15.95 -4.85 -0.04
C LEU A 39 -14.89 -3.77 0.13
N VAL A 40 -15.27 -2.50 0.04
CA VAL A 40 -14.33 -1.38 0.10
C VAL A 40 -14.61 -0.54 1.33
N ARG A 41 -13.61 -0.43 2.21
CA ARG A 41 -13.55 0.59 3.23
C ARG A 41 -12.59 1.68 2.76
N SER A 42 -13.14 2.82 2.34
CA SER A 42 -12.37 4.02 2.02
C SER A 42 -12.34 4.96 3.22
N PHE A 43 -11.17 5.28 3.75
CA PHE A 43 -11.01 6.21 4.88
C PHE A 43 -11.07 7.68 4.43
N ASP A 44 -11.43 8.56 5.36
CA ASP A 44 -11.01 9.95 5.28
C ASP A 44 -9.51 9.98 5.58
N PHE A 45 -8.70 10.32 4.57
CA PHE A 45 -7.25 10.24 4.70
C PHE A 45 -6.69 11.23 5.72
N ALA A 46 -7.37 12.38 5.95
CA ALA A 46 -6.90 13.38 6.89
C ALA A 46 -6.83 12.81 8.32
N VAL A 47 -7.73 11.88 8.68
CA VAL A 47 -7.72 11.21 9.99
C VAL A 47 -6.49 10.31 10.12
N ILE A 48 -6.20 9.52 9.09
CA ILE A 48 -5.05 8.58 9.11
C ILE A 48 -3.73 9.36 9.06
N GLU A 49 -3.63 10.37 8.20
CA GLU A 49 -2.45 11.22 8.06
C GLU A 49 -2.12 11.94 9.38
N ALA A 50 -3.11 12.49 10.07
CA ALA A 50 -2.90 13.13 11.36
C ALA A 50 -2.31 12.16 12.41
N LEU A 51 -2.72 10.89 12.40
CA LEU A 51 -2.14 9.86 13.27
C LEU A 51 -0.69 9.52 12.87
N GLN A 52 -0.41 9.41 11.57
CA GLN A 52 0.95 9.19 11.05
C GLN A 52 1.89 10.33 11.46
N ALA A 53 1.47 11.57 11.23
CA ALA A 53 2.25 12.77 11.54
C ALA A 53 2.52 12.91 13.05
N ALA A 54 1.56 12.52 13.89
CA ALA A 54 1.72 12.51 15.35
C ALA A 54 2.47 11.27 15.88
N GLY A 55 2.87 10.33 15.03
CA GLY A 55 3.51 9.08 15.44
C GLY A 55 2.59 8.12 16.23
N ARG A 56 1.27 8.31 16.15
CA ARG A 56 0.25 7.56 16.90
C ARG A 56 -0.11 6.25 16.18
N TRP A 57 0.90 5.40 15.98
CA TRP A 57 0.77 4.18 15.18
C TRP A 57 -0.17 3.14 15.79
N ASP A 58 -0.19 3.01 17.12
CA ASP A 58 -1.11 2.08 17.81
C ASP A 58 -2.57 2.45 17.54
N GLU A 59 -2.91 3.73 17.56
CA GLU A 59 -4.26 4.20 17.25
C GLU A 59 -4.60 4.03 15.77
N ALA A 60 -3.63 4.22 14.88
CA ALA A 60 -3.82 3.93 13.46
C ALA A 60 -4.05 2.43 13.23
N ALA A 61 -3.35 1.57 13.98
CA ALA A 61 -3.54 0.12 13.97
C ALA A 61 -4.96 -0.25 14.42
N ASP A 62 -5.46 0.32 15.52
CA ASP A 62 -6.83 0.10 16.00
C ASP A 62 -7.89 0.47 14.96
N VAL A 63 -7.70 1.62 14.29
CA VAL A 63 -8.61 2.08 13.22
C VAL A 63 -8.64 1.11 12.05
N LEU A 64 -7.47 0.66 11.56
CA LEU A 64 -7.39 -0.26 10.42
C LEU A 64 -7.85 -1.68 10.81
N ALA A 65 -7.50 -2.16 12.00
CA ALA A 65 -7.92 -3.46 12.51
C ALA A 65 -9.44 -3.54 12.68
N GLY A 66 -10.06 -2.49 13.25
CA GLY A 66 -11.52 -2.40 13.36
C GLY A 66 -12.21 -2.42 11.99
N ALA A 67 -11.67 -1.68 11.02
CA ALA A 67 -12.15 -1.70 9.64
C ALA A 67 -11.99 -3.08 8.98
N ALA A 68 -10.85 -3.75 9.17
CA ALA A 68 -10.61 -5.09 8.64
C ALA A 68 -11.62 -6.11 9.19
N ARG A 69 -11.92 -6.05 10.50
CA ARG A 69 -12.96 -6.88 11.13
C ARG A 69 -14.33 -6.64 10.50
N HIS A 70 -14.70 -5.40 10.21
CA HIS A 70 -15.96 -5.10 9.52
C HIS A 70 -16.03 -5.69 8.12
N LEU A 71 -14.92 -5.64 7.35
CA LEU A 71 -14.86 -6.27 6.02
C LEU A 71 -15.04 -7.79 6.11
N VAL A 72 -14.36 -8.43 7.07
CA VAL A 72 -14.48 -9.88 7.30
C VAL A 72 -15.89 -10.26 7.77
N ALA A 73 -16.49 -9.48 8.67
CA ALA A 73 -17.88 -9.67 9.09
C ALA A 73 -18.87 -9.49 7.91
N GLY A 74 -18.52 -8.68 6.91
CA GLY A 74 -19.24 -8.55 5.64
C GLY A 74 -19.01 -9.72 4.65
N GLY A 75 -18.17 -10.68 5.01
CA GLY A 75 -17.86 -11.87 4.22
C GLY A 75 -16.60 -11.76 3.37
N ALA A 76 -15.70 -10.80 3.63
CA ALA A 76 -14.38 -10.82 2.99
C ALA A 76 -13.60 -12.07 3.38
N GLU A 77 -13.08 -12.78 2.38
CA GLU A 77 -12.26 -14.00 2.53
C GLU A 77 -10.75 -13.71 2.36
N GLY A 78 -10.39 -12.44 2.17
CA GLY A 78 -9.03 -11.92 2.18
C GLY A 78 -9.06 -10.39 2.26
N VAL A 79 -8.01 -9.77 2.79
CA VAL A 79 -7.91 -8.32 2.97
C VAL A 79 -6.66 -7.77 2.28
N VAL A 80 -6.77 -6.60 1.65
CA VAL A 80 -5.67 -5.84 1.06
C VAL A 80 -5.61 -4.45 1.67
N ILE A 81 -4.44 -4.04 2.12
CA ILE A 81 -4.16 -2.66 2.54
C ILE A 81 -3.68 -1.89 1.29
N CYS A 82 -4.48 -0.95 0.80
CA CYS A 82 -4.21 -0.23 -0.45
C CYS A 82 -3.25 0.96 -0.25
N THR A 83 -2.18 0.77 0.53
CA THR A 83 -1.14 1.79 0.75
C THR A 83 0.13 1.15 1.33
N ASN A 84 1.31 1.64 0.92
CA ASN A 84 2.59 1.13 1.43
C ASN A 84 2.81 1.50 2.90
N THR A 85 2.63 2.77 3.25
CA THR A 85 2.94 3.29 4.59
C THR A 85 2.21 2.53 5.70
N MET A 86 0.93 2.18 5.50
CA MET A 86 0.14 1.50 6.54
C MET A 86 0.46 0.01 6.71
N HIS A 87 1.34 -0.57 5.88
CA HIS A 87 1.91 -1.88 6.22
C HIS A 87 2.81 -1.83 7.45
N ARG A 88 3.15 -0.64 7.95
CA ARG A 88 3.75 -0.47 9.28
C ARG A 88 2.92 -1.09 10.40
N VAL A 89 1.60 -1.12 10.27
CA VAL A 89 0.67 -1.74 11.24
C VAL A 89 0.06 -3.04 10.71
N TYR A 90 0.77 -3.71 9.79
CA TYR A 90 0.29 -4.93 9.15
C TYR A 90 0.03 -6.04 10.14
N ASP A 91 0.92 -6.25 11.11
CA ASP A 91 0.84 -7.39 12.03
C ASP A 91 -0.39 -7.28 12.94
N GLU A 92 -0.73 -6.08 13.41
CA GLU A 92 -1.92 -5.80 14.21
C GLU A 92 -3.20 -6.04 13.38
N VAL A 93 -3.22 -5.58 12.13
CA VAL A 93 -4.35 -5.79 11.21
C VAL A 93 -4.52 -7.27 10.91
N ALA A 94 -3.44 -7.99 10.63
CA ALA A 94 -3.45 -9.43 10.33
C ALA A 94 -3.90 -10.25 11.54
N ALA A 95 -3.38 -9.95 12.74
CA ALA A 95 -3.79 -10.61 13.97
C ALA A 95 -5.28 -10.37 14.27
N ALA A 96 -5.79 -9.17 13.99
CA ALA A 96 -7.18 -8.81 14.28
C ALA A 96 -8.24 -9.58 13.46
N VAL A 97 -7.85 -10.19 12.34
CA VAL A 97 -8.76 -10.88 11.42
C VAL A 97 -8.39 -12.34 11.13
N ALA A 98 -7.38 -12.88 11.82
CA ALA A 98 -7.01 -14.28 11.69
C ALA A 98 -8.24 -15.20 11.90
N PRO A 99 -8.42 -16.25 11.06
CA PRO A 99 -7.48 -16.78 10.07
C PRO A 99 -7.60 -16.18 8.65
N VAL A 100 -8.37 -15.11 8.44
CA VAL A 100 -8.50 -14.50 7.11
C VAL A 100 -7.16 -13.87 6.69
N PRO A 101 -6.64 -14.20 5.49
CA PRO A 101 -5.34 -13.70 5.07
C PRO A 101 -5.39 -12.20 4.76
N VAL A 102 -4.38 -11.48 5.24
CA VAL A 102 -4.08 -10.11 4.82
C VAL A 102 -2.88 -10.16 3.87
N LEU A 103 -3.08 -9.75 2.61
CA LEU A 103 -2.06 -9.83 1.58
C LEU A 103 -1.07 -8.68 1.76
N HIS A 104 0.18 -9.01 2.10
CA HIS A 104 1.23 -8.00 2.28
C HIS A 104 1.77 -7.51 0.92
N ILE A 105 1.79 -6.20 0.70
CA ILE A 105 2.17 -5.64 -0.61
C ILE A 105 3.65 -5.87 -0.97
N ALA A 106 4.55 -5.82 0.02
CA ALA A 106 5.97 -6.11 -0.21
C ALA A 106 6.21 -7.57 -0.66
N ASP A 107 5.39 -8.54 -0.23
CA ASP A 107 5.53 -9.93 -0.67
C ASP A 107 5.17 -10.07 -2.16
N ALA A 108 4.07 -9.44 -2.58
CA ALA A 108 3.68 -9.41 -3.99
C ALA A 108 4.73 -8.70 -4.86
N THR A 109 5.33 -7.63 -4.33
CA THR A 109 6.42 -6.91 -5.01
C THR A 109 7.67 -7.79 -5.14
N ALA A 110 8.06 -8.50 -4.09
CA ALA A 110 9.25 -9.33 -4.10
C ALA A 110 9.15 -10.50 -5.09
N VAL A 111 7.96 -11.10 -5.21
CA VAL A 111 7.68 -12.12 -6.26
C VAL A 111 7.94 -11.54 -7.64
N ALA A 112 7.34 -10.39 -7.97
CA ALA A 112 7.52 -9.76 -9.28
C ALA A 112 8.97 -9.36 -9.57
N VAL A 113 9.71 -8.84 -8.58
CA VAL A 113 11.13 -8.48 -8.70
C VAL A 113 11.99 -9.71 -9.02
N ARG A 114 11.74 -10.83 -8.31
CA ARG A 114 12.46 -12.10 -8.54
C ARG A 114 12.13 -12.70 -9.91
N GLU A 115 10.87 -12.66 -10.33
CA GLU A 115 10.45 -13.12 -11.66
C GLU A 115 11.11 -12.29 -12.78
N ALA A 116 11.40 -11.01 -12.53
CA ALA A 116 12.15 -10.16 -13.44
C ALA A 116 13.66 -10.43 -13.44
N GLY A 117 14.17 -11.35 -12.60
CA GLY A 117 15.59 -11.66 -12.49
C GLY A 117 16.41 -10.56 -11.80
N VAL A 118 15.77 -9.66 -11.05
CA VAL A 118 16.42 -8.54 -10.37
C VAL A 118 16.74 -8.91 -8.93
N ALA A 119 17.98 -8.66 -8.50
CA ALA A 119 18.45 -8.97 -7.15
C ALA A 119 18.55 -7.74 -6.23
N THR A 120 18.55 -6.52 -6.77
CA THR A 120 18.64 -5.27 -6.01
C THR A 120 17.74 -4.21 -6.64
N VAL A 121 16.95 -3.53 -5.81
CA VAL A 121 15.97 -2.53 -6.25
C VAL A 121 16.13 -1.21 -5.50
N GLY A 122 15.82 -0.10 -6.17
CA GLY A 122 15.59 1.18 -5.52
C GLY A 122 14.17 1.25 -4.94
N LEU A 123 14.04 1.73 -3.70
CA LEU A 123 12.77 1.92 -3.01
C LEU A 123 12.44 3.42 -2.90
N LEU A 124 11.40 3.84 -3.63
CA LEU A 124 10.79 5.16 -3.50
C LEU A 124 9.44 5.05 -2.80
N GLY A 125 9.19 5.93 -1.84
CA GLY A 125 7.96 5.96 -1.08
C GLY A 125 7.89 7.17 -0.16
N THR A 126 7.01 7.14 0.84
CA THR A 126 7.07 8.13 1.92
C THR A 126 8.38 7.95 2.71
N ARG A 127 8.82 8.98 3.45
CA ARG A 127 9.92 8.83 4.41
C ARG A 127 9.71 7.65 5.35
N PHE A 128 8.49 7.41 5.82
CA PHE A 128 8.18 6.24 6.63
C PHE A 128 8.58 4.93 5.93
N THR A 129 8.18 4.74 4.67
CA THR A 129 8.51 3.53 3.91
C THR A 129 10.01 3.41 3.58
N MET A 130 10.69 4.52 3.31
CA MET A 130 12.10 4.51 2.91
C MET A 130 13.08 4.48 4.10
N GLU A 131 12.66 4.95 5.28
CA GLU A 131 13.56 5.13 6.44
C GLU A 131 13.28 4.15 7.59
N GLN A 132 12.18 3.38 7.52
CA GLN A 132 11.81 2.43 8.57
C GLN A 132 11.82 0.99 8.03
N ASP A 133 12.01 0.05 8.95
CA ASP A 133 12.31 -1.34 8.59
C ASP A 133 11.13 -2.12 8.00
N PHE A 134 9.88 -1.77 8.31
CA PHE A 134 8.70 -2.59 8.02
C PHE A 134 8.53 -3.00 6.54
N TYR A 135 9.05 -2.21 5.59
CA TYR A 135 9.00 -2.51 4.16
C TYR A 135 10.34 -3.04 3.65
N ALA A 136 11.42 -2.28 3.85
CA ALA A 136 12.74 -2.62 3.34
C ALA A 136 13.29 -3.91 3.96
N ALA A 137 13.16 -4.09 5.28
CA ALA A 137 13.58 -5.32 5.95
C ALA A 137 12.75 -6.51 5.50
N ARG A 138 11.45 -6.35 5.22
CA ARG A 138 10.64 -7.46 4.69
C ARG A 138 11.12 -7.92 3.31
N LEU A 139 11.48 -6.99 2.42
CA LEU A 139 12.10 -7.33 1.13
C LEU A 139 13.48 -7.99 1.31
N HIS A 140 14.28 -7.48 2.25
CA HIS A 140 15.63 -7.98 2.50
C HIS A 140 15.66 -9.33 3.21
N ASP A 141 15.12 -9.41 4.42
CA ASP A 141 15.18 -10.58 5.28
C ASP A 141 14.21 -11.67 4.81
N GLY A 142 13.02 -11.28 4.36
CA GLY A 142 11.99 -12.20 3.91
C GLY A 142 12.21 -12.74 2.50
N HIS A 143 12.83 -11.92 1.62
CA HIS A 143 12.96 -12.24 0.19
C HIS A 143 14.38 -12.09 -0.37
N GLY A 144 15.39 -11.88 0.46
CA GLY A 144 16.80 -11.87 0.04
C GLY A 144 17.13 -10.79 -1.01
N LEU A 145 16.35 -9.71 -1.07
CA LEU A 145 16.57 -8.63 -2.03
C LEU A 145 17.49 -7.55 -1.45
N GLY A 146 18.38 -7.01 -2.29
CA GLY A 146 19.05 -5.75 -1.99
C GLY A 146 18.06 -4.60 -2.12
N VAL A 147 18.04 -3.68 -1.15
CA VAL A 147 17.17 -2.50 -1.18
C VAL A 147 18.03 -1.25 -1.01
N LEU A 148 17.98 -0.37 -2.00
CA LEU A 148 18.63 0.94 -1.97
C LEU A 148 17.57 2.01 -1.77
N VAL A 149 17.88 3.03 -0.97
CA VAL A 149 17.03 4.20 -0.77
C VAL A 149 17.81 5.46 -1.15
N PRO A 150 17.15 6.53 -1.64
CA PRO A 150 17.84 7.76 -1.99
C PRO A 150 18.50 8.44 -0.78
N GLU A 151 19.34 9.43 -1.05
CA GLU A 151 19.91 10.29 -0.01
C GLU A 151 18.86 11.18 0.67
N ALA A 152 19.21 11.79 1.79
CA ALA A 152 18.24 12.47 2.67
C ALA A 152 17.41 13.57 1.99
N ASP A 153 18.04 14.36 1.12
CA ASP A 153 17.36 15.46 0.40
C ASP A 153 16.38 14.92 -0.65
N ASP A 154 16.73 13.85 -1.34
CA ASP A 154 15.86 13.19 -2.32
C ASP A 154 14.68 12.52 -1.64
N ARG A 155 14.90 11.88 -0.48
CA ARG A 155 13.80 11.35 0.34
C ARG A 155 12.86 12.45 0.82
N ALA A 156 13.38 13.64 1.14
CA ALA A 156 12.59 14.82 1.46
C ALA A 156 11.71 15.26 0.29
N LEU A 157 12.30 15.35 -0.90
CA LEU A 157 11.62 15.69 -2.14
C LEU A 157 10.48 14.71 -2.44
N VAL A 158 10.76 13.40 -2.45
CA VAL A 158 9.77 12.36 -2.74
C VAL A 158 8.60 12.42 -1.74
N HIS A 159 8.89 12.51 -0.44
CA HIS A 159 7.84 12.60 0.57
C HIS A 159 6.97 13.85 0.43
N ARG A 160 7.59 15.02 0.18
CA ARG A 160 6.86 16.27 -0.05
C ARG A 160 5.93 16.15 -1.25
N VAL A 161 6.43 15.67 -2.39
CA VAL A 161 5.61 15.50 -3.60
C VAL A 161 4.43 14.57 -3.35
N ILE A 162 4.61 13.48 -2.58
CA ILE A 162 3.50 12.60 -2.21
C ILE A 162 2.42 13.38 -1.45
N TYR A 163 2.76 14.05 -0.34
CA TYR A 163 1.76 14.66 0.55
C TYR A 163 1.21 16.02 0.09
N ASP A 164 2.02 16.81 -0.62
CA ASP A 164 1.62 18.14 -1.08
C ASP A 164 1.00 18.13 -2.47
N GLU A 165 1.25 17.08 -3.28
CA GLU A 165 0.74 16.99 -4.64
C GLU A 165 -0.11 15.74 -4.88
N LEU A 166 0.50 14.54 -4.83
CA LEU A 166 -0.12 13.32 -5.36
C LEU A 166 -1.38 12.92 -4.59
N VAL A 167 -1.37 12.99 -3.25
CA VAL A 167 -2.53 12.68 -2.40
C VAL A 167 -3.61 13.78 -2.43
N ARG A 168 -3.37 14.85 -3.18
CA ARG A 168 -4.31 15.96 -3.45
C ARG A 168 -4.72 16.00 -4.92
N GLY A 169 -4.40 14.95 -5.69
CA GLY A 169 -4.71 14.87 -7.12
C GLY A 169 -3.88 15.79 -8.03
N VAL A 170 -2.80 16.39 -7.53
CA VAL A 170 -1.91 17.24 -8.33
C VAL A 170 -0.79 16.38 -8.90
N VAL A 171 -0.64 16.39 -10.23
CA VAL A 171 0.46 15.70 -10.93
C VAL A 171 1.29 16.75 -11.66
N SER A 172 2.39 17.18 -11.04
CA SER A 172 3.26 18.22 -11.61
C SER A 172 4.29 17.65 -12.60
N PRO A 173 4.46 18.26 -13.79
CA PRO A 173 5.58 17.94 -14.68
C PRO A 173 6.95 18.18 -14.05
N SER A 174 7.10 19.22 -13.22
CA SER A 174 8.39 19.50 -12.56
C SER A 174 8.71 18.44 -11.50
N SER A 175 7.72 18.00 -10.74
CA SER A 175 7.89 16.94 -9.74
C SER A 175 8.16 15.59 -10.41
N ARG A 176 7.56 15.33 -11.58
CA ARG A 176 7.91 14.17 -12.41
C ARG A 176 9.38 14.22 -12.85
N ALA A 177 9.86 15.34 -13.37
CA ALA A 177 11.26 15.48 -13.77
C ALA A 177 12.18 15.30 -12.57
N ALA A 178 11.85 15.89 -11.42
CA ALA A 178 12.62 15.73 -10.19
C ALA A 178 12.67 14.26 -9.73
N TYR A 179 11.59 13.49 -9.88
CA TYR A 179 11.59 12.04 -9.58
C TYR A 179 12.53 11.26 -10.50
N GLN A 180 12.73 11.68 -11.75
CA GLN A 180 13.61 11.00 -12.69
C GLN A 180 15.09 11.21 -12.35
N GLU A 181 15.44 12.33 -11.74
CA GLU A 181 16.81 12.60 -11.26
C GLU A 181 17.16 11.84 -9.98
N VAL A 182 16.15 11.38 -9.22
CA VAL A 182 16.33 10.55 -8.01
C VAL A 182 16.63 9.08 -8.35
N VAL A 183 16.27 8.62 -9.56
CA VAL A 183 16.34 7.21 -10.00
C VAL A 183 17.66 6.90 -10.70
#